data_AF-A0A7C3GKR0-F1
#
_entry.id   AF-A0A7C3GKR0-F1
#
_cell.length_a   1.000
_cell.length_b   1.000
_cell.length_c   1.000
_cell.angle_alpha   90.00
_cell.angle_beta   90.00
_cell.angle_gamma   90.00
#
_symmetry.space_group_name_H-M   'P 1'
#
loop_
_entity.id
_entity.type
_entity.pdbx_description
1 polymer ?
#
loop_
_entity_poly.entity_id
_entity_poly.type
_entity_poly.pdbx_seq_one_letter_code
_entity_poly.pdbx_strand_id
1 'polypeptide(L)'
;MNHARLRWLLVVGGTLLWVLAVYPAYYVVHKPLSTAQFQALVSATADLLTWLAMLAVATALGSRLTRRLTYHSLPEKLTFSASLGLLIFSLLTLGLGLVGLLYRWLFWGLLIVGGVLLWREFRDLGRRLRRATWSRPRGLWPVFLSLFIAVTLLLALTTTLLPPTEWDSLVYHLVGPDRYLQAHRLTFDFDNYYLFFPSFVEMLFTAGMALKGDIVARLVHFGYLLLTLGALGAFAARYWKRHLGLVAIALFLSIPTAVQIATWSYVDLALTFYNFAALYALLNWLALNTTLSQQDIITRPENSGRGWLVLAGLFAGASLSIKYTG
;
A
#
# COMPACT_ATOMS: atom_id res chain seq x y z
N MET A 1 -30.26 50.86 -27.40
CA MET A 1 -29.15 49.92 -27.12
C MET A 1 -28.07 50.15 -28.18
N ASN A 2 -26.81 50.37 -27.79
CA ASN A 2 -25.75 50.76 -28.73
C ASN A 2 -25.49 49.62 -29.76
N HIS A 3 -25.43 49.92 -31.07
CA HIS A 3 -25.32 48.90 -32.13
C HIS A 3 -24.11 47.97 -31.93
N ALA A 4 -23.02 48.47 -31.36
CA ALA A 4 -21.85 47.69 -30.99
C ALA A 4 -22.15 46.63 -29.91
N ARG A 5 -22.97 46.95 -28.90
CA ARG A 5 -23.38 45.98 -27.85
C ARG A 5 -24.28 44.89 -28.41
N LEU A 6 -25.21 45.25 -29.31
CA LEU A 6 -26.08 44.26 -29.95
C LEU A 6 -25.29 43.27 -30.81
N ARG A 7 -24.33 43.77 -31.62
CA ARG A 7 -23.43 42.90 -32.41
C ARG A 7 -22.59 41.98 -31.54
N TRP A 8 -22.02 42.51 -30.45
CA TRP A 8 -21.24 41.70 -29.50
C TRP A 8 -22.09 40.59 -28.87
N LEU A 9 -23.30 40.90 -28.41
CA LEU A 9 -24.22 39.91 -27.82
C LEU A 9 -24.62 38.82 -28.82
N LEU A 10 -24.84 39.19 -30.09
CA LEU A 10 -25.18 38.22 -31.14
C LEU A 10 -24.02 37.28 -31.45
N VAL A 11 -22.78 37.79 -31.52
CA VAL A 11 -21.59 36.97 -31.78
C VAL A 11 -21.29 36.04 -30.60
N VAL A 12 -21.33 36.55 -29.37
CA VAL A 12 -21.11 35.73 -28.17
C VAL A 12 -22.22 34.70 -27.99
N GLY A 13 -23.48 35.13 -28.12
CA GLY A 13 -24.64 34.23 -28.03
C GLY A 13 -24.62 33.15 -29.12
N GLY A 14 -24.32 33.54 -30.37
CA GLY A 14 -24.18 32.61 -31.49
C GLY A 14 -23.05 31.59 -31.28
N THR A 15 -21.89 32.05 -30.82
CA THR A 15 -20.75 31.16 -30.49
C THR A 15 -21.10 30.19 -29.37
N LEU A 16 -21.74 30.66 -28.29
CA LEU A 16 -22.17 29.81 -27.18
C LEU A 16 -23.21 28.77 -27.63
N LEU A 17 -24.20 29.18 -28.42
CA LEU A 17 -25.19 28.27 -28.99
C LEU A 17 -24.56 27.23 -29.93
N TRP A 18 -23.59 27.64 -30.74
CA TRP A 18 -22.84 26.74 -31.61
C TRP A 18 -22.04 25.71 -30.81
N VAL A 19 -21.30 26.13 -29.78
CA VAL A 19 -20.59 25.20 -28.88
C VAL A 19 -21.57 24.26 -28.19
N LEU A 20 -22.69 24.76 -27.67
CA LEU A 20 -23.72 23.96 -27.00
C LEU A 20 -24.45 23.00 -27.94
N ALA A 21 -24.47 23.24 -29.25
CA ALA A 21 -25.06 22.33 -30.23
C ALA A 21 -24.04 21.30 -30.75
N VAL A 22 -22.84 21.76 -31.11
CA VAL A 22 -21.80 20.93 -31.73
C VAL A 22 -21.18 19.99 -30.71
N TYR A 23 -20.92 20.42 -29.48
CA TYR A 23 -20.24 19.60 -28.49
C TYR A 23 -21.08 18.38 -28.07
N PRO A 24 -22.38 18.50 -27.77
CA PRO A 24 -23.23 17.33 -27.53
C PRO A 24 -23.39 16.45 -28.78
N ALA A 25 -23.58 17.02 -29.98
CA ALA A 25 -23.69 16.26 -31.22
C ALA A 25 -22.42 15.45 -31.53
N TYR A 26 -21.24 16.00 -31.23
CA TYR A 26 -19.97 15.30 -31.30
C TYR A 26 -19.97 14.05 -30.42
N TYR A 27 -20.46 14.14 -29.17
CA TYR A 27 -20.52 13.03 -28.22
C TYR A 27 -21.69 12.05 -28.43
N VAL A 28 -22.70 12.41 -29.23
CA VAL A 28 -23.71 11.44 -29.70
C VAL A 28 -23.06 10.39 -30.60
N VAL A 29 -22.13 10.81 -31.46
CA VAL A 29 -21.38 9.91 -32.37
C VAL A 29 -20.13 9.35 -31.67
N HIS A 30 -19.36 10.19 -31.00
CA HIS A 30 -18.15 9.85 -30.26
C HIS A 30 -18.49 9.70 -28.80
N LYS A 31 -19.23 8.65 -28.43
CA LYS A 31 -19.63 8.41 -27.03
C LYS A 31 -18.43 8.64 -26.10
N PRO A 32 -18.54 9.54 -25.10
CA PRO A 32 -17.40 9.94 -24.27
C PRO A 32 -16.84 8.75 -23.49
N LEU A 33 -17.68 7.74 -23.24
CA LEU A 33 -17.33 6.47 -22.65
C LEU A 33 -17.91 5.33 -23.49
N SER A 34 -17.03 4.47 -24.00
CA SER A 34 -17.40 3.18 -24.57
C SER A 34 -17.74 2.17 -23.46
N THR A 35 -18.46 1.10 -23.82
CA THR A 35 -18.72 -0.01 -22.89
C THR A 35 -17.43 -0.59 -22.32
N ALA A 36 -16.37 -0.68 -23.14
CA ALA A 36 -15.05 -1.14 -22.70
C ALA A 36 -14.41 -0.20 -21.66
N GLN A 37 -14.52 1.11 -21.84
CA GLN A 37 -14.02 2.09 -20.86
C GLN A 37 -14.79 2.01 -19.53
N PHE A 38 -16.12 1.82 -19.59
CA PHE A 38 -16.91 1.61 -18.38
C PHE A 38 -16.52 0.31 -17.65
N GLN A 39 -16.35 -0.79 -18.38
CA GLN A 39 -15.90 -2.07 -17.82
C GLN A 39 -14.50 -1.95 -17.19
N ALA A 40 -13.58 -1.23 -17.83
CA ALA A 40 -12.25 -0.97 -17.28
C ALA A 40 -12.32 -0.19 -15.95
N LEU A 41 -13.18 0.84 -15.88
CA LEU A 41 -13.37 1.61 -14.64
C LEU A 41 -13.98 0.76 -13.52
N VAL A 42 -14.95 -0.09 -13.84
CA VAL A 42 -15.55 -1.04 -12.88
C VAL A 42 -14.51 -2.05 -12.41
N SER A 43 -13.70 -2.63 -13.31
CA SER A 43 -12.63 -3.55 -12.92
C SER A 43 -11.62 -2.89 -12.01
N ALA A 44 -11.09 -1.72 -12.40
CA ALA A 44 -10.12 -0.97 -11.59
C ALA A 44 -10.68 -0.62 -10.21
N THR A 45 -11.97 -0.26 -10.13
CA THR A 45 -12.65 -0.03 -8.84
C THR A 45 -12.68 -1.31 -8.00
N ALA A 46 -13.01 -2.45 -8.61
CA ALA A 46 -13.01 -3.74 -7.92
C ALA A 46 -11.60 -4.19 -7.50
N ASP A 47 -10.56 -3.90 -8.29
CA ASP A 47 -9.16 -4.14 -7.93
C ASP A 47 -8.77 -3.34 -6.69
N LEU A 48 -9.07 -2.04 -6.68
CA LEU A 48 -8.84 -1.15 -5.54
C LEU A 48 -9.58 -1.62 -4.29
N LEU A 49 -10.86 -1.97 -4.39
CA LEU A 49 -11.65 -2.43 -3.26
C LEU A 49 -11.13 -3.77 -2.70
N THR A 50 -10.69 -4.67 -3.58
CA THR A 50 -10.12 -5.96 -3.19
C THR A 50 -8.79 -5.78 -2.44
N TRP A 51 -7.90 -4.95 -2.99
CA TRP A 51 -6.64 -4.60 -2.33
C TRP A 51 -6.88 -3.91 -0.98
N LEU A 52 -7.79 -2.93 -0.93
CA LEU A 52 -8.13 -2.23 0.31
C LEU A 52 -8.72 -3.19 1.36
N ALA A 53 -9.55 -4.15 0.96
CA ALA A 53 -10.08 -5.17 1.87
C ALA A 53 -8.95 -6.05 2.44
N MET A 54 -8.04 -6.53 1.60
CA MET A 54 -6.87 -7.30 2.02
C MET A 54 -5.98 -6.49 2.99
N LEU A 55 -5.64 -5.25 2.63
CA LEU A 55 -4.81 -4.38 3.46
C LEU A 55 -5.50 -4.04 4.79
N ALA A 56 -6.81 -3.83 4.78
CA ALA A 56 -7.58 -3.54 5.98
C ALA A 56 -7.62 -4.74 6.94
N VAL A 57 -7.86 -5.96 6.43
CA VAL A 57 -7.82 -7.19 7.24
C VAL A 57 -6.42 -7.44 7.79
N ALA A 58 -5.37 -7.27 6.97
CA ALA A 58 -3.98 -7.35 7.42
C ALA A 58 -3.71 -6.34 8.55
N THR A 59 -4.08 -5.08 8.36
CA THR A 59 -3.88 -4.02 9.37
C THR A 59 -4.63 -4.31 10.67
N ALA A 60 -5.87 -4.79 10.59
CA ALA A 60 -6.65 -5.16 11.78
C ALA A 60 -6.03 -6.35 12.52
N LEU A 61 -5.56 -7.37 11.78
CA LEU A 61 -4.89 -8.53 12.34
C LEU A 61 -3.61 -8.14 13.07
N GLY A 62 -2.73 -7.38 12.41
CA GLY A 62 -1.51 -6.90 13.04
C GLY A 62 -1.79 -6.00 14.24
N SER A 63 -2.80 -5.11 14.17
CA SER A 63 -3.16 -4.25 15.31
C SER A 63 -3.67 -5.07 16.51
N ARG A 64 -4.29 -6.23 16.28
CA ARG A 64 -4.70 -7.13 17.37
C ARG A 64 -3.49 -7.77 18.03
N LEU A 65 -2.52 -8.21 17.24
CA LEU A 65 -1.30 -8.87 17.71
C LEU A 65 -0.37 -7.89 18.44
N THR A 66 -0.31 -6.65 17.97
CA THR A 66 0.49 -5.58 18.57
C THR A 66 -0.30 -4.71 19.55
N ARG A 67 -1.49 -5.13 20.00
CA ARG A 67 -2.33 -4.32 20.91
C ARG A 67 -1.65 -3.92 22.23
N ARG A 68 -0.63 -4.67 22.64
CA ARG A 68 0.16 -4.42 23.86
C ARG A 68 1.35 -3.49 23.61
N LEU A 69 1.64 -3.14 22.36
CA LEU A 69 2.69 -2.19 22.01
C LEU A 69 2.16 -0.75 22.07
N THR A 70 2.98 0.11 22.66
CA THR A 70 2.72 1.56 22.69
C THR A 70 3.40 2.21 21.49
N TYR A 71 2.58 2.77 20.61
CA TYR A 71 3.02 3.53 19.45
C TYR A 71 3.06 5.02 19.76
N HIS A 72 4.04 5.74 19.22
CA HIS A 72 4.16 7.19 19.35
C HIS A 72 3.10 7.92 18.52
N SER A 73 2.72 7.37 17.36
CA SER A 73 1.76 8.02 16.45
C SER A 73 0.84 7.04 15.73
N LEU A 74 -0.28 7.53 15.17
CA LEU A 74 -1.19 6.71 14.36
C LEU A 74 -0.53 6.18 13.07
N PRO A 75 0.24 6.96 12.29
CA PRO A 75 0.96 6.42 11.14
C PRO A 75 1.92 5.29 11.51
N GLU A 76 2.64 5.40 12.63
CA GLU A 76 3.48 4.33 13.15
C GLU A 76 2.65 3.06 13.45
N LYS A 77 1.54 3.21 14.19
CA LYS A 77 0.65 2.09 14.50
C LYS A 77 0.14 1.41 13.23
N LEU A 78 -0.39 2.19 12.27
CA LEU A 78 -0.96 1.65 11.03
C LEU A 78 0.09 0.93 10.21
N THR A 79 1.28 1.51 10.08
CA THR A 79 2.37 0.97 9.27
C THR A 79 2.85 -0.37 9.81
N PHE A 80 3.17 -0.43 11.11
CA PHE A 80 3.62 -1.66 11.78
C PHE A 80 2.53 -2.72 11.87
N SER A 81 1.27 -2.31 12.04
CA SER A 81 0.15 -3.26 12.08
C SER A 81 -0.13 -3.84 10.69
N ALA A 82 -0.16 -3.02 9.65
CA ALA A 82 -0.36 -3.46 8.28
C ALA A 82 0.74 -4.44 7.86
N SER A 83 2.01 -4.11 8.11
CA SER A 83 3.12 -4.97 7.73
C SER A 83 3.16 -6.29 8.48
N LEU A 84 2.90 -6.30 9.79
CA LEU A 84 2.79 -7.58 10.52
C LEU A 84 1.64 -8.43 9.98
N GLY A 85 0.52 -7.81 9.63
CA GLY A 85 -0.59 -8.50 8.98
C GLY A 85 -0.22 -9.08 7.62
N LEU A 86 0.47 -8.31 6.78
CA LEU A 86 0.94 -8.77 5.47
C LEU A 86 1.96 -9.91 5.61
N LEU A 87 2.86 -9.84 6.59
CA LEU A 87 3.76 -10.95 6.93
C LEU A 87 2.97 -12.24 7.20
N ILE A 88 1.90 -12.17 7.99
CA ILE A 88 1.06 -13.33 8.27
C ILE A 88 0.30 -13.80 7.02
N PHE A 89 -0.19 -12.90 6.18
CA PHE A 89 -0.81 -13.26 4.90
C PHE A 89 0.16 -14.00 3.98
N SER A 90 1.41 -13.57 3.92
CA SER A 90 2.46 -14.23 3.14
C SER A 90 2.69 -15.65 3.65
N LEU A 91 2.91 -15.83 4.95
CA LEU A 91 3.10 -17.15 5.56
C LEU A 91 1.87 -18.05 5.47
N LEU A 92 0.66 -17.48 5.60
CA LEU A 92 -0.59 -18.22 5.42
C LEU A 92 -0.70 -18.72 3.98
N THR A 93 -0.40 -17.87 3.00
CA THR A 93 -0.46 -18.25 1.58
C THR A 93 0.57 -19.32 1.26
N LEU A 94 1.77 -19.22 1.82
CA LEU A 94 2.78 -20.28 1.76
C LEU A 94 2.23 -21.60 2.32
N GLY A 95 1.67 -21.58 3.53
CA GLY A 95 1.10 -22.75 4.18
C GLY A 95 -0.01 -23.40 3.35
N LEU A 96 -0.94 -22.60 2.82
CA LEU A 96 -2.02 -23.07 1.93
C LEU A 96 -1.46 -23.64 0.62
N GLY A 97 -0.41 -23.02 0.06
CA GLY A 97 0.28 -23.51 -1.12
C GLY A 97 0.94 -24.86 -0.92
N LEU A 98 1.55 -25.10 0.25
CA LEU A 98 2.18 -26.38 0.58
C LEU A 98 1.18 -27.53 0.70
N VAL A 99 -0.05 -27.26 1.16
CA VAL A 99 -1.10 -28.28 1.32
C VAL A 99 -2.10 -28.34 0.16
N GLY A 100 -1.90 -27.55 -0.90
CA GLY A 100 -2.74 -27.58 -2.09
C GLY A 100 -4.11 -26.91 -1.95
N LEU A 101 -4.17 -25.80 -1.22
CA LEU A 101 -5.41 -25.06 -0.93
C LEU A 101 -5.44 -23.64 -1.54
N LEU A 102 -4.74 -23.40 -2.66
CA LEU A 102 -4.76 -22.10 -3.33
C LEU A 102 -6.02 -21.90 -4.20
N TYR A 103 -7.17 -21.81 -3.54
CA TYR A 103 -8.47 -21.61 -4.18
C TYR A 103 -8.99 -20.19 -3.97
N ARG A 104 -9.50 -19.56 -5.05
CA ARG A 104 -10.12 -18.23 -5.01
C ARG A 104 -11.20 -18.08 -3.93
N TRP A 105 -12.09 -19.05 -3.80
CA TRP A 105 -13.17 -19.01 -2.80
C TRP A 105 -12.63 -19.03 -1.37
N LEU A 106 -11.50 -19.70 -1.13
CA LEU A 106 -10.90 -19.77 0.20
C LEU A 106 -10.33 -18.42 0.61
N PHE A 107 -9.63 -17.71 -0.28
CA PHE A 107 -9.11 -16.38 0.00
C PHE A 107 -10.23 -15.36 0.28
N TRP A 108 -11.33 -15.39 -0.48
CA TRP A 108 -12.51 -14.57 -0.17
C TRP A 108 -13.14 -14.96 1.17
N GLY A 109 -13.25 -16.26 1.47
CA GLY A 109 -13.72 -16.77 2.75
C GLY A 109 -12.86 -16.27 3.92
N LEU A 110 -11.54 -16.32 3.78
CA LEU A 110 -10.59 -15.81 4.78
C LEU A 110 -10.73 -14.30 5.00
N LEU A 111 -10.91 -13.51 3.93
CA LEU A 111 -11.17 -12.07 4.06
C LEU A 111 -12.49 -11.77 4.78
N ILE A 112 -13.56 -12.49 4.44
CA ILE A 112 -14.87 -12.30 5.08
C ILE A 112 -14.82 -12.70 6.55
N VAL A 113 -14.28 -13.89 6.85
CA VAL A 113 -14.13 -14.39 8.23
C VAL A 113 -13.21 -13.46 9.02
N GLY A 114 -12.08 -13.04 8.47
CA GLY A 114 -11.19 -12.04 9.07
C GLY A 114 -11.92 -10.72 9.33
N GLY A 115 -12.72 -10.25 8.37
CA GLY A 115 -13.60 -9.09 8.48
C GLY A 115 -14.51 -9.14 9.71
N VAL A 116 -15.19 -10.28 9.89
CA VAL A 116 -16.12 -10.52 11.01
C VAL A 116 -15.37 -10.65 12.34
N LEU A 117 -14.33 -11.49 12.39
CA LEU A 117 -13.58 -11.76 13.63
C LEU A 117 -12.80 -10.56 14.14
N LEU A 118 -12.41 -9.63 13.25
CA LEU A 118 -11.64 -8.42 13.55
C LEU A 118 -12.49 -7.15 13.53
N TRP A 119 -13.82 -7.27 13.53
CA TRP A 119 -14.75 -6.12 13.50
C TRP A 119 -14.51 -5.10 14.62
N ARG A 120 -14.07 -5.54 15.81
CA ARG A 120 -13.78 -4.63 16.93
C ARG A 120 -12.57 -3.76 16.63
N GLU A 121 -11.54 -4.36 16.02
CA GLU A 121 -10.30 -3.72 15.60
C GLU A 121 -10.57 -2.72 14.47
N PHE A 122 -11.41 -3.08 13.48
CA PHE A 122 -11.85 -2.14 12.45
C PHE A 122 -12.55 -0.91 13.04
N ARG A 123 -13.45 -1.11 14.02
CA ARG A 123 -14.12 0.00 14.69
C ARG A 123 -13.15 0.87 15.50
N ASP A 124 -12.18 0.29 16.19
CA ASP A 124 -11.15 1.06 16.92
C ASP A 124 -10.28 1.89 15.96
N LEU A 125 -9.74 1.25 14.92
CA LEU A 125 -8.92 1.93 13.92
C LEU A 125 -9.70 3.02 13.19
N GLY A 126 -10.95 2.75 12.79
CA GLY A 126 -11.84 3.74 12.18
C GLY A 126 -12.13 4.93 13.09
N ARG A 127 -12.35 4.70 14.39
CA ARG A 127 -12.50 5.79 15.37
C ARG A 127 -11.23 6.62 15.51
N ARG A 128 -10.06 5.98 15.56
CA ARG A 128 -8.76 6.67 15.63
C ARG A 128 -8.49 7.50 14.38
N LEU A 129 -8.79 6.97 13.20
CA LEU A 129 -8.67 7.69 11.92
C LEU A 129 -9.59 8.91 11.88
N ARG A 130 -10.86 8.77 12.30
CA ARG A 130 -11.81 9.90 12.35
C ARG A 130 -11.42 10.99 13.35
N ARG A 131 -10.77 10.62 14.46
CA ARG A 131 -10.27 11.55 15.47
C ARG A 131 -8.87 12.09 15.17
N ALA A 132 -8.19 11.55 14.16
CA ALA A 132 -6.84 11.97 13.83
C ALA A 132 -6.85 13.42 13.34
N THR A 133 -6.09 14.27 14.02
CA THR A 133 -5.89 15.66 13.61
C THR A 133 -4.72 15.74 12.64
N TRP A 134 -5.05 15.97 11.38
CA TRP A 134 -4.06 16.20 10.33
C TRP A 134 -3.71 17.68 10.32
N SER A 135 -2.42 17.98 10.52
CA SER A 135 -1.92 19.35 10.44
C SER A 135 -2.09 19.84 9.01
N ARG A 136 -2.91 20.87 8.78
CA ARG A 136 -3.01 21.50 7.47
C ARG A 136 -1.67 22.16 7.13
N PRO A 137 -1.10 21.92 5.93
CA PRO A 137 0.11 22.62 5.53
C PRO A 137 -0.16 24.13 5.53
N ARG A 138 0.70 24.90 6.20
CA ARG A 138 0.65 26.37 6.24
C ARG A 138 1.93 26.92 5.62
N GLY A 139 1.78 27.87 4.71
CA GLY A 139 2.89 28.44 3.94
C GLY A 139 3.11 27.74 2.59
N LEU A 140 3.81 28.43 1.68
CA LEU A 140 4.02 27.98 0.31
C LEU A 140 4.77 26.64 0.24
N TRP A 141 5.80 26.46 1.07
CA TRP A 141 6.65 25.26 1.01
C TRP A 141 5.93 23.97 1.43
N PRO A 142 5.23 23.88 2.58
CA PRO A 142 4.47 22.68 2.92
C PRO A 142 3.31 22.39 1.95
N VAL A 143 2.70 23.43 1.35
CA VAL A 143 1.67 23.26 0.31
C VAL A 143 2.27 22.66 -0.95
N PHE A 144 3.41 23.19 -1.41
CA PHE A 144 4.15 22.64 -2.55
C PHE A 144 4.51 21.17 -2.32
N LEU A 145 5.09 20.82 -1.17
CA LEU A 145 5.43 19.43 -0.84
C LEU A 145 4.20 18.52 -0.82
N SER A 146 3.09 18.99 -0.24
CA SER A 146 1.84 18.21 -0.19
C SER A 146 1.27 17.98 -1.59
N LEU A 147 1.32 18.99 -2.47
CA LEU A 147 0.87 18.88 -3.85
C LEU A 147 1.78 17.93 -4.64
N PHE A 148 3.10 18.07 -4.50
CA PHE A 148 4.07 17.16 -5.11
C PHE A 148 3.81 15.71 -4.71
N ILE A 149 3.66 15.44 -3.42
CA ILE A 149 3.35 14.10 -2.90
C ILE A 149 2.02 13.58 -3.48
N ALA A 150 0.97 14.41 -3.47
CA ALA A 150 -0.35 14.00 -3.95
C ALA A 150 -0.34 13.69 -5.46
N VAL A 151 0.28 14.53 -6.28
CA VAL A 151 0.40 14.33 -7.73
C VAL A 151 1.23 13.09 -8.04
N THR A 152 2.39 12.93 -7.40
CA THR A 152 3.26 11.76 -7.61
C THR A 152 2.57 10.46 -7.22
N LEU A 153 1.86 10.43 -6.08
CA LEU A 153 1.09 9.25 -5.66
C LEU A 153 -0.09 8.96 -6.58
N LEU A 154 -0.78 9.99 -7.07
CA LEU A 154 -1.87 9.83 -8.03
C LEU A 154 -1.36 9.21 -9.34
N LEU A 155 -0.26 9.75 -9.88
CA LEU A 155 0.37 9.22 -11.09
C LEU A 155 0.82 7.76 -10.89
N ALA A 156 1.52 7.48 -9.79
CA ALA A 156 1.96 6.12 -9.47
C ALA A 156 0.77 5.15 -9.34
N LEU A 157 -0.31 5.55 -8.66
CA LEU A 157 -1.52 4.75 -8.55
C LEU A 157 -2.16 4.49 -9.91
N THR A 158 -2.31 5.51 -10.76
CA THR A 158 -2.90 5.34 -12.09
C THR A 158 -2.08 4.41 -12.98
N THR A 159 -0.75 4.47 -12.89
CA THR A 159 0.15 3.56 -13.62
C THR A 159 0.09 2.13 -13.04
N THR A 160 -0.06 1.99 -11.73
CA THR A 160 -0.21 0.68 -11.07
C THR A 160 -1.46 -0.06 -11.56
N LEU A 161 -2.53 0.67 -11.87
CA LEU A 161 -3.80 0.13 -12.39
C LEU A 161 -3.75 -0.27 -13.87
N LEU A 162 -2.64 -0.04 -14.57
CA LEU A 162 -2.43 -0.53 -15.93
C LEU A 162 -1.95 -1.99 -15.91
N PRO A 163 -2.22 -2.77 -16.98
CA PRO A 163 -1.70 -4.12 -17.13
C PRO A 163 -0.17 -4.16 -17.00
N PRO A 164 0.39 -5.23 -16.39
CA PRO A 164 1.84 -5.39 -16.28
C PRO A 164 2.49 -5.55 -17.66
N THR A 165 3.58 -4.84 -17.87
CA THR A 165 4.38 -4.92 -19.10
C THR A 165 5.88 -5.10 -18.82
N GLU A 166 6.25 -5.20 -17.55
CA GLU A 166 7.65 -5.21 -17.13
C GLU A 166 8.24 -6.60 -17.15
N TRP A 167 9.53 -6.67 -17.46
CA TRP A 167 10.20 -7.95 -17.70
C TRP A 167 10.16 -8.87 -16.47
N ASP A 168 10.56 -8.41 -15.28
CA ASP A 168 10.58 -9.28 -14.09
C ASP A 168 9.16 -9.71 -13.67
N SER A 169 8.17 -8.81 -13.83
CA SER A 169 6.75 -9.10 -13.62
C SER A 169 6.31 -10.30 -14.46
N LEU A 170 6.61 -10.26 -15.75
CA LEU A 170 6.15 -11.21 -16.75
C LEU A 170 7.01 -12.47 -16.86
N VAL A 171 8.22 -12.47 -16.28
CA VAL A 171 9.12 -13.63 -16.31
C VAL A 171 9.00 -14.47 -15.04
N TYR A 172 8.83 -13.87 -13.85
CA TYR A 172 8.81 -14.65 -12.61
C TYR A 172 7.91 -14.12 -11.50
N HIS A 173 7.82 -12.82 -11.27
CA HIS A 173 7.07 -12.32 -10.10
C HIS A 173 5.57 -12.62 -10.19
N LEU A 174 4.96 -12.62 -11.38
CA LEU A 174 3.56 -13.03 -11.57
C LEU A 174 3.42 -14.44 -12.13
N VAL A 175 4.45 -14.96 -12.83
CA VAL A 175 4.43 -16.30 -13.43
C VAL A 175 4.39 -17.39 -12.38
N GLY A 176 5.21 -17.29 -11.33
CA GLY A 176 5.17 -18.23 -10.20
C GLY A 176 3.78 -18.29 -9.56
N PRO A 177 3.25 -17.16 -9.06
CA PRO A 177 1.89 -17.06 -8.54
C PRO A 177 0.79 -17.62 -9.45
N ASP A 178 0.84 -17.33 -10.76
CA ASP A 178 -0.12 -17.87 -11.73
C ASP A 178 -0.05 -19.40 -11.80
N ARG A 179 1.15 -19.97 -11.95
CA ARG A 179 1.38 -21.43 -11.95
C ARG A 179 0.88 -22.07 -10.64
N TYR A 180 1.12 -21.42 -9.50
CA TYR A 180 0.67 -21.92 -8.19
C TYR A 180 -0.86 -21.96 -8.09
N LEU A 181 -1.53 -20.94 -8.60
CA LEU A 181 -3.00 -20.86 -8.58
C LEU A 181 -3.64 -21.87 -9.53
N GLN A 182 -3.06 -22.08 -10.71
CA GLN A 182 -3.53 -23.10 -11.66
C GLN A 182 -3.40 -24.52 -11.10
N ALA A 183 -2.31 -24.80 -10.37
CA ALA A 183 -2.09 -26.09 -9.72
C ALA A 183 -2.74 -26.21 -8.34
N HIS A 184 -3.34 -25.14 -7.82
CA HIS A 184 -3.82 -24.97 -6.45
C HIS A 184 -2.77 -25.22 -5.35
N ARG A 185 -1.49 -25.33 -5.69
CA ARG A 185 -0.37 -25.69 -4.81
C ARG A 185 0.92 -25.06 -5.30
N LEU A 186 1.96 -25.04 -4.46
CA LEU A 186 3.29 -24.63 -4.93
C LEU A 186 3.80 -25.63 -5.99
N THR A 187 4.33 -25.08 -7.08
CA THR A 187 4.92 -25.85 -8.18
C THR A 187 6.41 -25.59 -8.26
N PHE A 188 7.19 -26.63 -8.52
CA PHE A 188 8.62 -26.49 -8.76
C PHE A 188 8.87 -26.63 -10.25
N ASP A 189 9.20 -25.52 -10.90
CA ASP A 189 9.54 -25.53 -12.31
C ASP A 189 11.03 -25.27 -12.48
N PHE A 190 11.73 -26.28 -12.97
CA PHE A 190 13.17 -26.22 -13.18
C PHE A 190 13.54 -25.46 -14.46
N ASP A 191 12.56 -25.16 -15.33
CA ASP A 191 12.78 -24.34 -16.52
C ASP A 191 13.04 -22.86 -16.21
N ASN A 192 12.56 -22.41 -15.04
CA ASN A 192 12.59 -21.01 -14.63
C ASN A 192 13.24 -20.89 -13.24
N TYR A 193 14.56 -20.76 -13.23
CA TYR A 193 15.35 -20.70 -11.99
C TYR A 193 15.01 -19.49 -11.09
N TYR A 194 14.40 -18.44 -11.63
CA TYR A 194 13.96 -17.28 -10.85
C TYR A 194 12.89 -17.65 -9.81
N LEU A 195 12.14 -18.74 -10.03
CA LEU A 195 11.11 -19.24 -9.09
C LEU A 195 11.68 -19.81 -7.79
N PHE A 196 13.00 -20.00 -7.71
CA PHE A 196 13.70 -20.45 -6.50
C PHE A 196 14.24 -19.30 -5.65
N PHE A 197 13.97 -18.05 -6.02
CA PHE A 197 14.29 -16.89 -5.19
C PHE A 197 13.37 -16.82 -3.96
N PRO A 198 13.80 -16.15 -2.88
CA PRO A 198 12.96 -15.95 -1.69
C PRO A 198 11.59 -15.38 -2.08
N SER A 199 10.52 -16.07 -1.70
CA SER A 199 9.19 -15.87 -2.31
C SER A 199 8.20 -15.10 -1.42
N PHE A 200 8.67 -14.30 -0.46
CA PHE A 200 7.78 -13.65 0.51
C PHE A 200 6.72 -12.76 -0.16
N VAL A 201 7.12 -11.92 -1.11
CA VAL A 201 6.18 -11.02 -1.80
C VAL A 201 5.36 -11.80 -2.82
N GLU A 202 5.93 -12.81 -3.45
CA GLU A 202 5.29 -13.72 -4.41
C GLU A 202 4.12 -14.45 -3.75
N MET A 203 4.22 -14.79 -2.46
CA MET A 203 3.07 -15.32 -1.70
C MET A 203 1.97 -14.26 -1.51
N LEU A 204 2.32 -12.99 -1.36
CA LEU A 204 1.32 -11.91 -1.34
C LEU A 204 0.72 -11.65 -2.71
N PHE A 205 1.50 -11.78 -3.79
CA PHE A 205 1.03 -11.71 -5.16
C PHE A 205 0.08 -12.87 -5.47
N THR A 206 0.41 -14.08 -5.02
CA THR A 206 -0.46 -15.26 -5.10
C THR A 206 -1.79 -14.98 -4.40
N ALA A 207 -1.79 -14.40 -3.20
CA ALA A 207 -3.02 -14.00 -2.51
C ALA A 207 -3.84 -12.95 -3.28
N GLY A 208 -3.18 -11.91 -3.79
CA GLY A 208 -3.84 -10.86 -4.59
C GLY A 208 -4.46 -11.38 -5.88
N MET A 209 -3.73 -12.24 -6.59
CA MET A 209 -4.19 -12.90 -7.82
C MET A 209 -5.31 -13.89 -7.55
N ALA A 210 -5.25 -14.65 -6.44
CA ALA A 210 -6.34 -15.53 -6.03
C ALA A 210 -7.64 -14.77 -5.80
N LEU A 211 -7.56 -13.58 -5.21
CA LEU A 211 -8.72 -12.75 -4.93
C LEU A 211 -9.33 -12.17 -6.21
N LYS A 212 -8.49 -11.63 -7.11
CA LYS A 212 -8.99 -11.04 -8.36
C LYS A 212 -8.03 -11.15 -9.55
N GLY A 213 -6.77 -10.76 -9.40
CA GLY A 213 -5.84 -10.73 -10.54
C GLY A 213 -4.51 -10.02 -10.26
N ASP A 214 -3.71 -9.91 -11.32
CA ASP A 214 -2.38 -9.28 -11.35
C ASP A 214 -2.37 -7.81 -10.90
N ILE A 215 -3.40 -7.03 -11.22
CA ILE A 215 -3.53 -5.64 -10.77
C ILE A 215 -3.58 -5.57 -9.23
N VAL A 216 -4.25 -6.52 -8.56
CA VAL A 216 -4.25 -6.57 -7.09
C VAL A 216 -2.86 -6.89 -6.54
N ALA A 217 -2.10 -7.77 -7.21
CA ALA A 217 -0.70 -8.01 -6.86
C ALA A 217 0.17 -6.76 -7.01
N ARG A 218 0.03 -6.00 -8.11
CA ARG A 218 0.71 -4.69 -8.29
C ARG A 218 0.32 -3.71 -7.17
N LEU A 219 -0.96 -3.64 -6.83
CA LEU A 219 -1.45 -2.81 -5.73
C LEU A 219 -0.88 -3.21 -4.36
N VAL A 220 -0.58 -4.50 -4.14
CA VAL A 220 0.14 -4.94 -2.92
C VAL A 220 1.53 -4.30 -2.85
N HIS A 221 2.29 -4.30 -3.94
CA HIS A 221 3.61 -3.65 -3.96
C HIS A 221 3.53 -2.12 -3.86
N PHE A 222 2.59 -1.49 -4.57
CA PHE A 222 2.26 -0.08 -4.36
C PHE A 222 1.87 0.21 -2.90
N GLY A 223 1.20 -0.72 -2.23
CA GLY A 223 0.91 -0.63 -0.80
C GLY A 223 2.18 -0.51 0.05
N TYR A 224 3.27 -1.19 -0.32
CA TYR A 224 4.56 -1.02 0.35
C TYR A 224 5.21 0.35 0.11
N LEU A 225 4.91 1.06 -0.99
CA LEU A 225 5.25 2.48 -1.10
C LEU A 225 4.57 3.26 0.03
N LEU A 226 3.25 3.12 0.18
CA LEU A 226 2.49 3.85 1.20
C LEU A 226 2.97 3.51 2.62
N LEU A 227 3.29 2.24 2.89
CA LEU A 227 3.86 1.81 4.16
C LEU A 227 5.25 2.41 4.39
N THR A 228 6.10 2.48 3.37
CA THR A 228 7.42 3.12 3.45
C THR A 228 7.31 4.61 3.76
N LEU A 229 6.43 5.32 3.06
CA LEU A 229 6.18 6.75 3.33
C LEU A 229 5.60 6.97 4.74
N GLY A 230 4.69 6.09 5.17
CA GLY A 230 4.13 6.08 6.52
C GLY A 230 5.20 5.86 7.59
N ALA A 231 6.11 4.92 7.38
CA ALA A 231 7.23 4.65 8.27
C ALA A 231 8.20 5.84 8.33
N LEU A 232 8.63 6.37 7.18
CA LEU A 232 9.54 7.52 7.11
C LEU A 232 8.95 8.75 7.80
N GLY A 233 7.69 9.07 7.51
CA GLY A 233 6.98 10.18 8.13
C GLY A 233 6.85 10.00 9.65
N ALA A 234 6.49 8.80 10.10
CA ALA A 234 6.38 8.47 11.52
C ALA A 234 7.74 8.54 12.23
N PHE A 235 8.79 7.99 11.61
CA PHE A 235 10.15 7.98 12.12
C PHE A 235 10.68 9.40 12.31
N ALA A 236 10.58 10.23 11.28
CA ALA A 236 11.04 11.62 11.34
C ALA A 236 10.27 12.44 12.38
N ALA A 237 8.96 12.19 12.52
CA ALA A 237 8.15 12.85 13.54
C ALA A 237 8.46 12.40 14.97
N ARG A 238 8.98 11.17 15.16
CA ARG A 238 9.33 10.61 16.47
C ARG A 238 10.73 11.01 16.92
N TYR A 239 11.72 10.92 16.03
CA TYR A 239 13.13 11.12 16.39
C TYR A 239 13.67 12.51 16.07
N TRP A 240 12.95 13.30 15.26
CA TRP A 240 13.30 14.68 14.95
C TRP A 240 12.11 15.61 15.22
N LYS A 241 11.72 16.42 14.23
CA LYS A 241 10.64 17.40 14.33
C LYS A 241 9.49 16.97 13.44
N ARG A 242 8.26 17.12 13.94
CA ARG A 242 7.02 16.72 13.22
C ARG A 242 6.93 17.23 11.78
N HIS A 243 7.38 18.45 11.49
CA HIS A 243 7.33 19.01 10.14
C HIS A 243 8.30 18.34 9.14
N LEU A 244 9.34 17.66 9.63
CA LEU A 244 10.30 16.94 8.79
C LEU A 244 9.73 15.63 8.24
N GLY A 245 8.60 15.14 8.77
CA GLY A 245 7.92 13.97 8.20
C GLY A 245 7.48 14.19 6.75
N LEU A 246 6.96 15.38 6.44
CA LEU A 246 6.56 15.72 5.06
C LEU A 246 7.78 15.83 4.13
N VAL A 247 8.89 16.37 4.65
CA VAL A 247 10.15 16.47 3.89
C VAL A 247 10.73 15.09 3.60
N ALA A 248 10.75 14.18 4.58
CA ALA A 248 11.22 12.81 4.39
C ALA A 248 10.42 12.05 3.32
N ILE A 249 9.09 12.18 3.34
CA ILE A 249 8.19 11.60 2.34
C ILE A 249 8.48 12.20 0.94
N ALA A 250 8.58 13.52 0.84
CA ALA A 250 8.84 14.19 -0.43
C ALA A 250 10.23 13.84 -0.99
N LEU A 251 11.25 13.74 -0.15
CA LEU A 251 12.60 13.32 -0.57
C LEU A 251 12.58 11.90 -1.13
N PHE A 252 11.90 10.96 -0.48
CA PHE A 252 11.79 9.59 -1.02
C PHE A 252 11.06 9.57 -2.37
N LEU A 253 9.94 10.31 -2.49
CA LEU A 253 9.20 10.43 -3.74
C LEU A 253 9.92 11.24 -4.83
N SER A 254 11.00 11.94 -4.48
CA SER A 254 11.85 12.64 -5.46
C SER A 254 12.80 11.69 -6.19
N ILE A 255 12.93 10.44 -5.73
CA ILE A 255 13.73 9.39 -6.37
C ILE A 255 12.90 8.79 -7.52
N PRO A 256 13.20 9.09 -8.80
CA PRO A 256 12.32 8.70 -9.91
C PRO A 256 12.20 7.19 -10.07
N THR A 257 13.31 6.47 -9.84
CA THR A 257 13.34 5.01 -9.91
C THR A 257 12.48 4.37 -8.83
N ALA A 258 12.44 4.91 -7.61
CA ALA A 258 11.57 4.39 -6.55
C ALA A 258 10.09 4.56 -6.90
N VAL A 259 9.71 5.70 -7.48
CA VAL A 259 8.34 5.96 -7.93
C VAL A 259 7.97 5.05 -9.10
N GLN A 260 8.87 4.87 -10.07
CA GLN A 260 8.65 3.98 -11.21
C GLN A 260 8.47 2.52 -10.76
N ILE A 261 9.39 2.01 -9.94
CA ILE A 261 9.36 0.64 -9.42
C ILE A 261 8.11 0.40 -8.56
N ALA A 262 7.61 1.41 -7.84
CA ALA A 262 6.38 1.31 -7.06
C ALA A 262 5.13 0.94 -7.89
N THR A 263 5.19 1.17 -9.20
CA THR A 263 4.07 0.89 -10.11
C THR A 263 4.08 -0.51 -10.67
N TRP A 264 5.16 -1.27 -10.43
CA TRP A 264 5.39 -2.60 -10.99
C TRP A 264 5.08 -3.71 -9.97
N SER A 265 4.85 -4.93 -10.45
CA SER A 265 4.75 -6.12 -9.58
C SER A 265 6.13 -6.67 -9.22
N TYR A 266 6.94 -5.80 -8.60
CA TYR A 266 8.31 -6.10 -8.17
C TYR A 266 8.34 -6.36 -6.66
N VAL A 267 9.52 -6.44 -6.03
CA VAL A 267 9.62 -6.73 -4.58
C VAL A 267 10.37 -5.66 -3.80
N ASP A 268 11.00 -4.72 -4.48
CA ASP A 268 12.01 -3.82 -3.91
C ASP A 268 11.45 -2.85 -2.85
N LEU A 269 10.20 -2.39 -2.98
CA LEU A 269 9.58 -1.55 -1.95
C LEU A 269 9.18 -2.34 -0.71
N ALA A 270 8.82 -3.61 -0.84
CA ALA A 270 8.63 -4.47 0.33
C ALA A 270 9.98 -4.67 1.05
N LEU A 271 11.06 -4.93 0.30
CA LEU A 271 12.42 -5.05 0.85
C LEU A 271 12.86 -3.76 1.55
N THR A 272 12.68 -2.61 0.88
CA THR A 272 12.98 -1.28 1.44
C THR A 272 12.22 -1.07 2.74
N PHE A 273 10.92 -1.38 2.73
CA PHE A 273 10.07 -1.24 3.89
C PHE A 273 10.52 -2.12 5.06
N TYR A 274 10.68 -3.43 4.87
CA TYR A 274 10.97 -4.34 5.97
C TYR A 274 12.37 -4.11 6.56
N ASN A 275 13.37 -3.77 5.73
CA ASN A 275 14.68 -3.32 6.22
C ASN A 275 14.54 -2.09 7.12
N PHE A 276 13.87 -1.05 6.64
CA PHE A 276 13.70 0.17 7.41
C PHE A 276 12.85 -0.05 8.67
N ALA A 277 11.78 -0.84 8.58
CA ALA A 277 10.90 -1.15 9.69
C ALA A 277 11.60 -2.00 10.77
N ALA A 278 12.50 -2.92 10.38
CA ALA A 278 13.33 -3.69 11.30
C ALA A 278 14.29 -2.77 12.08
N LEU A 279 14.99 -1.87 11.38
CA LEU A 279 15.84 -0.87 12.00
C LEU A 279 15.03 0.07 12.92
N TYR A 280 13.88 0.56 12.47
CA TYR A 280 13.01 1.42 13.26
C TYR A 280 12.54 0.69 14.53
N ALA A 281 12.11 -0.56 14.43
CA ALA A 281 11.73 -1.36 15.59
C ALA A 281 12.89 -1.56 16.57
N LEU A 282 14.11 -1.81 16.07
CA LEU A 282 15.31 -1.95 16.88
C LEU A 282 15.65 -0.66 17.62
N LEU A 283 15.60 0.48 16.93
CA LEU A 283 15.82 1.80 17.53
C LEU A 283 14.76 2.13 18.59
N ASN A 284 13.51 1.72 18.36
CA ASN A 284 12.44 1.87 19.35
C ASN A 284 12.72 1.02 20.61
N TRP A 285 13.22 -0.20 20.43
CA TRP A 285 13.65 -1.05 21.55
C TRP A 285 14.83 -0.44 22.31
N LEU A 286 15.89 -0.03 21.61
CA LEU A 286 17.08 0.61 22.21
C LEU A 286 16.70 1.86 23.01
N ALA A 287 15.93 2.77 22.41
CA ALA A 287 15.48 4.00 23.06
C ALA A 287 14.57 3.77 24.27
N LEU A 288 13.95 2.59 24.41
CA LEU A 288 13.17 2.23 25.60
C LEU A 288 14.03 1.62 26.71
N ASN A 289 15.30 1.28 26.42
CA ASN A 289 16.22 0.63 27.35
C ASN A 289 17.40 1.52 27.76
N THR A 290 17.81 2.51 26.94
CA THR A 290 18.87 3.47 27.30
C THR A 290 18.42 4.58 28.24
N THR A 291 17.12 4.89 28.30
CA THR A 291 16.56 6.01 29.08
C THR A 291 16.21 5.64 30.53
N LEU A 292 16.71 4.51 31.04
CA LEU A 292 16.34 4.00 32.36
C LEU A 292 17.37 4.44 33.42
N SER A 293 16.89 5.04 34.50
CA SER A 293 17.66 5.17 35.73
C SER A 293 17.77 3.81 36.43
N GLN A 294 18.78 3.61 37.28
CA GLN A 294 19.01 2.35 38.00
C GLN A 294 17.81 1.92 38.89
N GLN A 295 16.96 2.87 39.27
CA GLN A 295 15.74 2.67 40.06
C GLN A 295 14.54 2.19 39.22
N ASP A 296 14.49 2.51 37.92
CA ASP A 296 13.42 2.10 37.01
C ASP A 296 13.55 0.63 36.56
N ILE A 297 14.73 0.03 36.73
CA ILE A 297 15.01 -1.37 36.37
C ILE A 297 14.28 -2.35 37.30
N ILE A 298 14.13 -1.98 38.59
CA ILE A 298 13.60 -2.87 39.63
C ILE A 298 12.06 -2.94 39.60
N THR A 299 11.38 -1.89 39.13
CA THR A 299 9.91 -1.79 39.13
C THR A 299 9.27 -2.09 37.77
N ARG A 300 10.06 -2.32 36.72
CA ARG A 300 9.53 -2.53 35.38
C ARG A 300 8.91 -3.93 35.26
N PRO A 301 7.67 -4.06 34.73
CA PRO A 301 7.23 -5.36 34.25
C PRO A 301 8.16 -5.80 33.12
N GLU A 302 8.73 -7.01 33.23
CA GLU A 302 9.75 -7.62 32.36
C GLU A 302 9.54 -7.46 30.83
N ASN A 303 8.31 -7.14 30.40
CA ASN A 303 7.89 -7.12 29.00
C ASN A 303 7.94 -5.74 28.33
N SER A 304 8.33 -4.68 29.04
CA SER A 304 8.31 -3.32 28.50
C SER A 304 9.42 -3.11 27.47
N GLY A 305 9.10 -3.33 26.19
CA GLY A 305 10.03 -3.18 25.07
C GLY A 305 10.26 -4.45 24.27
N ARG A 306 10.06 -5.65 24.85
CA ARG A 306 10.27 -6.95 24.18
C ARG A 306 9.52 -7.05 22.84
N GLY A 307 8.31 -6.48 22.75
CA GLY A 307 7.55 -6.49 21.51
C GLY A 307 8.21 -5.73 20.34
N TRP A 308 8.97 -4.66 20.62
CA TRP A 308 9.73 -3.96 19.58
C TRP A 308 10.91 -4.80 19.07
N LEU A 309 11.60 -5.51 19.97
CA LEU A 309 12.66 -6.44 19.58
C LEU A 309 12.12 -7.62 18.75
N VAL A 310 10.96 -8.17 19.14
CA VAL A 310 10.27 -9.22 18.37
C VAL A 310 9.89 -8.71 16.98
N LEU A 311 9.34 -7.49 16.87
CA LEU A 311 9.03 -6.89 15.56
C LEU A 311 10.29 -6.67 14.73
N ALA A 312 11.40 -6.24 15.34
CA ALA A 312 12.67 -6.08 14.64
C ALA A 312 13.13 -7.40 14.02
N GLY A 313 13.10 -8.50 14.80
CA GLY A 313 13.46 -9.83 14.32
C GLY A 313 12.53 -10.36 13.24
N LEU A 314 11.21 -10.22 13.42
CA LEU A 314 10.22 -10.67 12.42
C LEU A 314 10.37 -9.90 11.10
N PHE A 315 10.61 -8.58 11.15
CA PHE A 315 10.77 -7.76 9.96
C PHE A 315 12.12 -7.97 9.29
N ALA A 316 13.20 -8.20 10.04
CA ALA A 316 14.47 -8.64 9.48
C ALA A 316 14.32 -10.01 8.79
N GLY A 317 13.63 -10.96 9.41
CA GLY A 317 13.32 -12.25 8.78
C GLY A 317 12.48 -12.12 7.51
N ALA A 318 11.50 -11.22 7.50
CA ALA A 318 10.74 -10.90 6.29
C ALA A 318 11.62 -10.30 5.19
N SER A 319 12.53 -9.37 5.52
CA SER A 319 13.51 -8.79 4.59
C SER A 319 14.37 -9.85 3.91
N LEU A 320 14.97 -10.76 4.71
CA LEU A 320 15.75 -11.90 4.20
C LEU A 320 14.93 -12.85 3.33
N SER A 321 13.62 -12.95 3.59
CA SER A 321 12.69 -13.78 2.82
C SER A 321 12.20 -13.12 1.52
N ILE A 322 12.57 -11.86 1.26
CA ILE A 322 12.24 -11.13 0.03
C ILE A 322 13.41 -11.18 -0.96
N LYS A 323 14.63 -10.98 -0.49
CA LYS A 323 15.84 -10.98 -1.32
C LYS A 323 17.06 -11.31 -0.47
N TYR A 324 18.06 -11.97 -1.06
CA TYR A 324 19.30 -12.32 -0.35
C TYR A 324 20.11 -11.14 0.19
N THR A 325 19.87 -9.93 -0.32
CA THR A 325 20.49 -8.68 0.15
C THR A 325 19.77 -8.06 1.35
N GLY A 326 18.73 -8.70 1.86
CA GLY A 326 17.89 -8.20 2.95
C GLY A 326 18.44 -8.44 4.34
#